data_AF-A0A916U409-F1
#
_entry.id   AF-A0A916U409-F1
#
_cell.length_a   1.000
_cell.length_b   1.000
_cell.length_c   1.000
_cell.angle_alpha   90.00
_cell.angle_beta   90.00
_cell.angle_gamma   90.00
#
_symmetry.space_group_name_H-M   'P 1'
#
loop_
_entity.id
_entity.type
_entity.pdbx_description
1 polymer ?
#
loop_
_entity_poly.entity_id
_entity_poly.type
_entity_poly.pdbx_seq_one_letter_code
_entity_poly.pdbx_strand_id
1 'polypeptide(L)'
;MSLRPTTGYDGAARSVAANSGYQVESLVPELVLIGSNGGPTAYGIDRHRGGLAFVSIPFHPMQRGEVRVLGRSFAAFLASLGVGEGW
;
A
#
# COMPACT_ATOMS: atom_id res chain seq x y z
N MET A 1 36.67 -0.78 -20.39
CA MET A 1 35.30 -0.44 -20.81
C MET A 1 34.41 -0.52 -19.57
N SER A 2 34.14 0.61 -18.93
CA SER A 2 33.33 0.67 -17.69
C SER A 2 31.87 0.86 -18.08
N LEU A 3 31.04 -0.14 -17.80
CA LEU A 3 29.60 -0.03 -17.96
C LEU A 3 29.10 0.94 -16.88
N ARG A 4 28.67 2.14 -17.28
CA ARG A 4 27.91 3.01 -16.38
C ARG A 4 26.62 2.27 -16.01
N PRO A 5 26.24 2.18 -14.73
CA PRO A 5 24.95 1.62 -14.37
C PRO A 5 23.88 2.47 -15.06
N THR A 6 23.03 1.84 -15.85
CA THR A 6 21.79 2.45 -16.28
C THR A 6 21.02 2.78 -15.01
N THR A 7 20.72 4.06 -14.79
CA THR A 7 19.84 4.51 -13.71
C THR A 7 18.43 4.01 -14.02
N GLY A 8 18.20 2.71 -13.87
CA GLY A 8 16.89 2.09 -13.98
C GLY A 8 16.01 2.60 -12.85
N TYR A 9 14.77 2.92 -13.17
CA TYR A 9 13.78 3.26 -12.15
C TYR A 9 13.54 2.03 -11.26
N ASP A 10 14.10 2.05 -10.04
CA ASP A 10 13.80 1.05 -9.03
C ASP A 10 12.59 1.51 -8.20
N GLY A 11 11.40 1.23 -8.74
CA GLY A 11 10.13 1.53 -8.07
C GLY A 11 9.94 0.75 -6.77
N ALA A 12 10.51 -0.45 -6.66
CA ALA A 12 10.40 -1.28 -5.46
C ALA A 12 11.21 -0.68 -4.31
N ALA A 13 12.47 -0.26 -4.55
CA ALA A 13 13.28 0.41 -3.53
C ALA A 13 12.62 1.71 -3.04
N ARG A 14 11.99 2.48 -3.93
CA ARG A 14 11.22 3.67 -3.56
C ARG A 14 10.01 3.33 -2.69
N SER A 15 9.27 2.27 -3.02
CA SER A 15 8.14 1.80 -2.23
C SER A 15 8.56 1.37 -0.82
N VAL A 16 9.68 0.65 -0.71
CA VAL A 16 10.25 0.23 0.59
C VAL A 16 10.67 1.45 1.40
N ALA A 17 11.40 2.39 0.80
CA ALA A 17 11.83 3.62 1.46
C ALA A 17 10.63 4.47 1.94
N ALA A 18 9.57 4.56 1.13
CA ALA A 18 8.35 5.28 1.51
C ALA A 18 7.64 4.62 2.70
N ASN A 19 7.42 3.30 2.66
CA ASN A 19 6.79 2.57 3.77
C ASN A 19 7.60 2.71 5.07
N SER A 20 8.93 2.67 4.97
CA SER A 20 9.83 2.92 6.10
C SER A 20 9.71 4.36 6.63
N GLY A 21 9.71 5.36 5.75
CA GLY A 21 9.57 6.78 6.12
C GLY A 21 8.25 7.12 6.81
N TYR A 22 7.16 6.45 6.42
CA TYR A 22 5.85 6.58 7.09
C TYR A 22 5.66 5.62 8.28
N GLN A 23 6.70 4.86 8.65
CA GLN A 23 6.67 3.94 9.78
C GLN A 23 5.55 2.89 9.69
N VAL A 24 5.15 2.48 8.48
CA VAL A 24 4.01 1.58 8.24
C VAL A 24 4.19 0.27 9.00
N GLU A 25 5.39 -0.31 8.95
CA GLU A 25 5.72 -1.56 9.66
C GLU A 25 5.65 -1.43 11.19
N SER A 26 5.91 -0.24 11.74
CA SER A 26 5.81 0.02 13.19
C SER A 26 4.34 0.18 13.62
N LEU A 27 3.55 0.87 12.80
CA LEU A 27 2.15 1.18 13.10
C LEU A 27 1.20 -0.01 12.82
N VAL A 28 1.42 -0.68 11.70
CA VAL A 28 0.60 -1.77 11.17
C VAL A 28 1.50 -2.81 10.47
N PRO A 29 2.18 -3.70 11.24
CA PRO A 29 3.27 -4.56 10.74
C PRO A 29 2.95 -5.40 9.51
N GLU A 30 1.73 -5.93 9.43
CA GLU A 30 1.32 -6.82 8.34
C GLU A 30 0.84 -6.07 7.07
N LEU A 31 0.96 -4.75 7.03
CA LEU A 31 0.54 -3.90 5.92
C LEU A 31 1.73 -3.39 5.11
N VAL A 32 1.58 -3.40 3.78
CA VAL A 32 2.48 -2.68 2.86
C VAL A 32 1.65 -1.73 2.02
N LEU A 33 1.88 -0.42 2.15
CA LEU A 33 1.24 0.58 1.32
C LEU A 33 1.81 0.57 -0.09
N ILE A 34 0.92 0.67 -1.07
CA ILE A 34 1.23 0.66 -2.51
C ILE A 34 0.83 1.98 -3.20
N GLY A 35 0.14 2.87 -2.50
CA GLY A 35 -0.25 4.18 -3.01
C GLY A 35 -1.19 4.93 -2.07
N SER A 36 -1.59 6.13 -2.47
CA SER A 36 -2.58 6.97 -1.80
C SER A 36 -3.41 7.71 -2.85
N ASN A 37 -4.56 8.27 -2.45
CA ASN A 37 -5.35 9.15 -3.33
C ASN A 37 -4.88 10.62 -3.31
N GLY A 38 -3.71 10.89 -2.72
CA GLY A 38 -3.20 12.25 -2.49
C GLY A 38 -3.87 13.01 -1.34
N GLY A 39 -4.90 12.44 -0.72
CA GLY A 39 -5.59 12.97 0.44
C GLY A 39 -5.34 12.15 1.72
N PRO A 40 -6.36 11.98 2.60
CA PRO A 40 -6.20 11.33 3.90
C PRO A 40 -6.14 9.81 3.82
N THR A 41 -6.08 9.24 2.62
CA THR A 41 -6.31 7.82 2.36
C THR A 41 -5.09 7.16 1.76
N ALA A 42 -4.74 6.01 2.30
CA ALA A 42 -3.75 5.11 1.72
C ALA A 42 -4.37 3.77 1.29
N TYR A 43 -3.71 3.14 0.32
CA TYR A 43 -4.02 1.83 -0.20
C TYR A 43 -2.85 0.88 0.05
N GLY A 44 -3.15 -0.35 0.43
CA GLY A 44 -2.11 -1.32 0.76
C GLY A 44 -2.52 -2.76 0.52
N ILE A 45 -1.55 -3.64 0.75
CA ILE A 45 -1.73 -5.09 0.78
C ILE A 45 -1.61 -5.52 2.24
N ASP A 46 -2.69 -6.03 2.80
CA ASP A 46 -2.72 -6.65 4.13
C ASP A 46 -2.41 -8.14 4.00
N ARG A 47 -1.43 -8.59 4.79
CA ARG A 47 -0.92 -9.97 4.83
C ARG A 47 -1.36 -10.70 6.10
N HIS A 48 -2.17 -10.05 6.94
CA HIS A 48 -2.64 -10.62 8.19
C HIS A 48 -3.53 -11.87 7.97
N ARG A 49 -3.39 -12.87 8.85
CA ARG A 49 -4.19 -14.13 8.87
C ARG A 49 -4.10 -15.01 7.60
N GLY A 50 -2.94 -15.04 6.96
CA GLY A 50 -2.63 -16.05 5.95
C GLY A 50 -3.29 -15.87 4.58
N GLY A 51 -3.86 -14.68 4.32
CA GLY A 51 -4.39 -14.30 3.01
C GLY A 51 -3.95 -12.91 2.61
N LEU A 52 -3.81 -12.68 1.30
CA LEU A 52 -3.54 -11.36 0.74
C LEU A 52 -4.87 -10.65 0.47
N ALA A 53 -5.01 -9.43 1.00
CA ALA A 53 -6.13 -8.54 0.70
C ALA A 53 -5.62 -7.16 0.29
N PHE A 54 -6.25 -6.57 -0.71
CA PHE A 54 -6.11 -5.16 -1.01
C PHE A 54 -7.02 -4.39 -0.07
N VAL A 55 -6.46 -3.38 0.56
CA VAL A 55 -7.14 -2.63 1.61
C VAL A 55 -6.98 -1.15 1.42
N SER A 56 -7.80 -0.42 2.14
CA SER A 56 -7.71 1.01 2.29
C SER A 56 -7.70 1.35 3.78
N ILE A 57 -6.98 2.42 4.14
CA ILE A 57 -6.77 2.83 5.53
C ILE A 57 -6.58 4.35 5.60
N PRO A 58 -6.96 5.03 6.70
CA PRO A 58 -6.50 6.38 6.96
C PRO A 58 -4.97 6.45 6.91
N PHE A 59 -4.44 7.44 6.19
CA PHE A 59 -3.00 7.60 6.03
C PHE A 59 -2.35 8.15 7.31
N HIS A 60 -3.09 8.98 8.07
CA HIS A 60 -2.69 9.46 9.38
C HIS A 60 -3.91 9.92 10.21
N PRO A 61 -4.08 9.47 11.47
CA PRO A 61 -3.33 8.39 12.12
C PRO A 61 -3.66 7.04 11.48
N MET A 62 -2.66 6.18 11.33
CA MET A 62 -2.82 4.85 10.74
C MET A 62 -3.01 3.81 11.84
N GLN A 63 -4.12 3.07 11.81
CA GLN A 63 -4.42 2.05 12.81
C GLN A 63 -4.97 0.76 12.19
N ARG A 64 -4.55 -0.39 12.72
CA ARG A 64 -5.03 -1.71 12.27
C ARG A 64 -6.56 -1.83 12.28
N GLY A 65 -7.23 -1.26 13.27
CA GLY A 65 -8.69 -1.32 13.41
C GLY A 65 -9.46 -0.60 12.31
N GLU A 66 -8.80 0.26 11.53
CA GLU A 66 -9.39 1.08 10.47
C GLU A 66 -9.13 0.50 9.07
N VAL A 67 -8.50 -0.67 9.00
CA VAL A 67 -8.29 -1.40 7.75
C VAL A 67 -9.63 -1.80 7.15
N ARG A 68 -9.90 -1.33 5.93
CA ARG A 68 -11.06 -1.73 5.12
C ARG A 68 -10.61 -2.60 3.97
N VAL A 69 -11.18 -3.80 3.86
CA VAL A 69 -10.91 -4.69 2.72
C VAL A 69 -11.65 -4.19 1.48
N LEU A 70 -10.91 -4.01 0.39
CA LEU A 70 -11.43 -3.64 -0.94
C LEU A 70 -11.43 -4.82 -1.92
N GLY A 71 -10.80 -5.95 -1.56
CA GLY A 71 -10.83 -7.14 -2.38
C GLY A 71 -9.68 -8.09 -2.10
N ARG A 72 -9.82 -9.35 -2.52
CA ARG A 72 -8.76 -10.38 -2.43
C ARG A 72 -8.02 -10.58 -3.75
N SER A 73 -8.30 -9.75 -4.74
CA SER A 73 -7.64 -9.71 -6.04
C SER A 73 -7.52 -8.25 -6.49
N PHE A 74 -6.55 -7.98 -7.37
CA PHE A 74 -6.36 -6.64 -7.91
C PHE A 74 -7.59 -6.16 -8.71
N ALA A 75 -8.24 -7.06 -9.45
CA ALA A 75 -9.47 -6.74 -10.16
C ALA A 75 -10.62 -6.35 -9.21
N ALA A 76 -10.80 -7.07 -8.09
CA ALA A 76 -11.81 -6.72 -7.10
C ALA A 76 -11.52 -5.37 -6.44
N PHE A 77 -10.25 -5.12 -6.11
CA PHE A 77 -9.79 -3.82 -5.61
C PHE A 77 -10.16 -2.68 -6.58
N LEU A 78 -9.82 -2.80 -7.85
CA LEU A 78 -10.16 -1.79 -8.87
C LEU A 78 -11.68 -1.62 -9.02
N ALA A 79 -12.46 -2.70 -8.94
CA ALA A 79 -13.91 -2.62 -8.98
C ALA A 79 -14.47 -1.82 -7.80
N SER A 80 -13.98 -2.09 -6.57
CA SER A 80 -14.36 -1.32 -5.38
C SER A 80 -13.96 0.16 -5.49
N LEU A 81 -12.78 0.48 -6.05
CA LEU A 81 -12.42 1.87 -6.34
C LEU A 81 -13.39 2.52 -7.34
N GLY A 82 -13.75 1.81 -8.40
CA GLY A 82 -14.62 2.32 -9.47
C GLY A 82 -16.03 2.67 -9.00
N VAL A 83 -16.49 2.11 -7.89
CA VAL A 83 -17.79 2.42 -7.26
C VAL A 83 -17.68 3.30 -6.02
N GLY A 84 -16.49 3.81 -5.69
CA GLY A 84 -16.29 4.75 -4.58
C GLY A 84 -16.19 4.13 -3.19
N GLU A 85 -15.95 2.81 -3.07
CA GLU A 85 -15.71 2.17 -1.77
C GLU A 85 -14.28 2.38 -1.25
N GLY A 86 -13.42 2.91 -2.12
CA GLY A 86 -11.99 3.10 -1.91
C GLY A 86 -11.56 4.28 -1.06
N TRP A 87 -12.49 4.98 -0.42
CA TRP A 87 -12.38 6.33 0.18
C TRP A 87 -12.63 7.49 -0.77
#